data_AF-A0A926CES4-F1
#
_entry.id   AF-A0A926CES4-F1
#
_cell.length_a   1.000
_cell.length_b   1.000
_cell.length_c   1.000
_cell.angle_alpha   90.00
_cell.angle_beta   90.00
_cell.angle_gamma   90.00
#
_symmetry.space_group_name_H-M   'P 1'
#
loop_
_entity.id
_entity.type
_entity.pdbx_description
1 polymer ?
#
loop_
_entity_poly.entity_id
_entity_poly.type
_entity_poly.pdbx_seq_one_letter_code
_entity_poly.pdbx_strand_id
1 'polypeptide(L)'
;MPSPFPGMDPYLEDPAVWPDVHQSFITYLRDEMQQYLRPQYSARIGERIYLVDSLRSVYPDVLLIQWPDAQPRESGGVAVLEAPPVDKPTKLKLIDVEYHEPYLEIYHTYSGQVVTVIKVLSPANKQPGSGRDLYIKKQREILLTAAHLIEIDLLSSGLPTVAVPGGQYYQLPYWRYLVCVNRAPLRDEADVYTVALSQRLPRIAVPLRRPDADLTVDLQPVFDRCYANGGYDDLLDYGQLPPVATTPEERFWMQAMVDGRG
;
A
#
# COMPACT_ATOMS: atom_id res chain seq x y z
N MET A 1 16.57 11.51 -6.10
CA MET A 1 16.66 12.51 -5.00
C MET A 1 15.76 12.06 -3.83
N PRO A 2 15.82 12.66 -2.62
CA PRO A 2 14.82 12.37 -1.59
C PRO A 2 13.46 12.98 -1.96
N SER A 3 12.35 12.40 -1.50
CA SER A 3 10.98 12.95 -1.63
C SER A 3 10.93 14.44 -1.29
N PRO A 4 10.11 15.27 -1.98
CA PRO A 4 9.96 16.68 -1.60
C PRO A 4 9.19 16.83 -0.27
N PHE A 5 8.47 15.79 0.15
CA PHE A 5 7.64 15.82 1.34
C PHE A 5 8.41 15.32 2.56
N PRO A 6 8.14 15.86 3.76
CA PRO A 6 8.81 15.44 4.99
C PRO A 6 8.44 14.01 5.42
N GLY A 7 7.34 13.48 4.89
CA GLY A 7 6.79 12.16 5.17
C GLY A 7 6.30 11.48 3.90
N MET A 8 5.10 10.89 3.97
CA MET A 8 4.47 10.26 2.81
C MET A 8 4.28 11.26 1.68
N ASP A 9 4.56 10.83 0.45
CA ASP A 9 4.36 11.60 -0.77
C ASP A 9 2.97 11.28 -1.37
N PRO A 10 2.03 12.24 -1.42
CA PRO A 10 0.69 12.01 -1.96
C PRO A 10 0.65 11.60 -3.44
N TYR A 11 1.70 11.90 -4.22
CA TYR A 11 1.77 11.52 -5.64
C TYR A 11 1.99 10.01 -5.82
N LEU A 12 2.54 9.32 -4.81
CA LEU A 12 2.72 7.87 -4.82
C LEU A 12 1.41 7.09 -4.64
N GLU A 13 0.33 7.75 -4.25
CA GLU A 13 -0.99 7.13 -4.12
C GLU A 13 -1.67 6.87 -5.47
N ASP A 14 -0.99 7.15 -6.60
CA ASP A 14 -1.46 6.80 -7.94
C ASP A 14 -1.63 5.27 -8.04
N PRO A 15 -2.81 4.75 -8.48
CA PRO A 15 -3.02 3.33 -8.69
C PRO A 15 -1.98 2.63 -9.59
N ALA A 16 -1.29 3.35 -10.47
CA ALA A 16 -0.22 2.83 -11.31
C ALA A 16 1.12 2.69 -10.56
N VAL A 17 1.35 3.50 -9.53
CA VAL A 17 2.63 3.58 -8.79
C VAL A 17 2.55 2.84 -7.46
N TRP A 18 1.40 2.93 -6.79
CA TRP A 18 1.17 2.36 -5.46
C TRP A 18 1.52 0.87 -5.31
N PRO A 19 1.23 -0.04 -6.27
CA PRO A 19 1.57 -1.45 -6.12
C PRO A 19 3.07 -1.69 -5.88
N ASP A 20 3.92 -0.98 -6.62
CA ASP A 20 5.37 -1.07 -6.47
C ASP A 20 5.84 -0.46 -5.13
N VAL A 21 5.30 0.71 -4.77
CA VAL A 21 5.56 1.37 -3.48
C VAL A 21 5.19 0.45 -2.32
N HIS A 22 4.04 -0.21 -2.40
CA HIS A 22 3.51 -1.11 -1.38
C HIS A 22 4.43 -2.32 -1.17
N GLN A 23 4.78 -3.01 -2.25
CA GLN A 23 5.67 -4.17 -2.23
C GLN A 23 7.08 -3.79 -1.73
N SER A 24 7.63 -2.69 -2.24
CA SER A 24 8.96 -2.19 -1.89
C SER A 24 9.02 -1.76 -0.43
N PHE A 25 8.00 -1.03 0.05
CA PHE A 25 7.93 -0.60 1.45
C PHE A 25 7.88 -1.80 2.41
N ILE A 26 7.08 -2.82 2.11
CA ILE A 26 7.03 -4.07 2.89
C ILE A 26 8.39 -4.76 2.92
N THR A 27 9.08 -4.80 1.78
CA THR A 27 10.41 -5.42 1.66
C THR A 27 11.44 -4.68 2.51
N TYR A 28 11.52 -3.36 2.40
CA TYR A 28 12.46 -2.56 3.19
C TYR A 28 12.10 -2.53 4.68
N LEU A 29 10.82 -2.56 5.04
CA LEU A 29 10.37 -2.66 6.43
C LEU A 29 10.83 -3.98 7.06
N ARG A 30 10.71 -5.09 6.32
CA ARG A 30 11.20 -6.40 6.77
C ARG A 30 12.70 -6.39 6.99
N ASP A 31 13.46 -5.84 6.05
CA ASP A 31 14.93 -5.78 6.16
C ASP A 31 15.37 -4.91 7.34
N GLU A 32 14.71 -3.76 7.53
CA GLU A 32 14.96 -2.87 8.66
C GLU A 32 14.70 -3.58 9.99
N MET A 33 13.61 -4.33 10.12
CA MET A 33 13.32 -5.06 11.36
C MET A 33 14.23 -6.27 11.57
N GLN A 34 14.54 -7.03 10.52
CA GLN A 34 15.21 -8.33 10.65
C GLN A 34 16.61 -8.20 11.27
N GLN A 35 17.28 -7.05 11.12
CA GLN A 35 18.59 -6.83 11.76
C GLN A 35 18.51 -6.82 13.30
N TYR A 36 17.39 -6.36 13.88
CA TYR A 36 17.17 -6.26 15.32
C TYR A 36 16.45 -7.49 15.91
N LEU A 37 15.72 -8.24 15.08
CA LEU A 37 14.96 -9.42 15.50
C LEU A 37 15.83 -10.65 15.77
N ARG A 38 17.06 -10.69 15.23
CA ARG A 38 17.94 -11.86 15.37
C ARG A 38 18.49 -12.01 16.79
N PRO A 39 18.67 -13.24 17.29
CA PRO A 39 18.36 -14.53 16.63
C PRO A 39 16.95 -15.09 16.96
N GLN A 40 16.22 -14.42 17.87
CA GLN A 40 15.03 -14.97 18.53
C GLN A 40 13.76 -14.88 17.66
N TYR A 41 13.76 -13.94 16.72
CA TYR A 41 12.64 -13.65 15.85
C TYR A 41 13.07 -13.57 14.39
N SER A 42 12.14 -13.85 13.49
CA SER A 42 12.34 -13.59 12.08
C SER A 42 11.08 -12.97 11.46
N ALA A 43 11.32 -11.99 10.61
CA ALA A 43 10.30 -11.33 9.81
C ALA A 43 10.23 -11.99 8.42
N ARG A 44 9.06 -12.51 8.07
CA ARG A 44 8.76 -13.11 6.76
C ARG A 44 7.74 -12.28 6.02
N ILE A 45 7.94 -12.18 4.71
CA ILE A 45 6.92 -11.68 3.78
C ILE A 45 6.06 -12.88 3.41
N GLY A 46 4.76 -12.81 3.70
CA GLY A 46 3.76 -13.72 3.15
C GLY A 46 3.04 -13.06 1.98
N GLU A 47 2.51 -13.86 1.06
CA GLU A 47 1.68 -13.39 -0.05
C GLU A 47 0.24 -13.85 0.13
N ARG A 48 -0.73 -13.05 -0.35
CA ARG A 48 -2.15 -13.40 -0.35
C ARG A 48 -2.75 -13.10 -1.71
N ILE A 49 -3.39 -14.08 -2.33
CA ILE A 49 -4.19 -13.91 -3.54
C ILE A 49 -5.55 -13.30 -3.17
N TYR A 50 -5.96 -12.25 -3.88
CA TYR A 50 -7.29 -11.67 -3.87
C TYR A 50 -7.93 -11.91 -5.24
N LEU A 51 -9.16 -12.43 -5.24
CA LEU A 51 -10.06 -12.37 -6.39
C LEU A 51 -10.74 -11.00 -6.32
N VAL A 52 -10.26 -10.04 -7.09
CA VAL A 52 -10.87 -8.71 -7.19
C VAL A 52 -11.79 -8.69 -8.40
N ASP A 53 -13.06 -8.40 -8.16
CA ASP A 53 -14.06 -8.19 -9.21
C ASP A 53 -13.93 -6.73 -9.69
N SER A 54 -12.82 -6.40 -10.36
CA SER A 54 -12.59 -5.06 -10.92
C SER A 54 -12.26 -5.12 -12.41
N LEU A 55 -13.22 -4.65 -13.21
CA LEU A 55 -12.99 -4.22 -14.58
C LEU A 55 -12.09 -2.96 -14.55
N ARG A 56 -10.76 -3.16 -14.50
CA ARG A 56 -9.66 -2.25 -14.94
C ARG A 56 -8.48 -2.26 -13.96
N SER A 57 -7.46 -3.04 -14.31
CA SER A 57 -6.11 -2.57 -14.66
C SER A 57 -5.20 -3.78 -14.67
N VAL A 58 -4.76 -4.17 -15.86
CA VAL A 58 -3.85 -5.30 -16.09
C VAL A 58 -2.44 -4.74 -15.94
N TYR A 59 -1.70 -5.12 -14.90
CA TYR A 59 -0.26 -4.85 -14.79
C TYR A 59 0.50 -6.18 -14.90
N PRO A 60 1.24 -6.42 -15.98
CA PRO A 60 2.16 -7.54 -16.06
C PRO A 60 3.39 -7.29 -15.18
N ASP A 61 4.01 -8.36 -14.66
CA ASP A 61 5.23 -8.31 -13.84
C ASP A 61 6.44 -7.63 -14.53
N VAL A 62 6.37 -7.42 -15.85
CA VAL A 62 7.31 -6.61 -16.63
C VAL A 62 6.54 -5.89 -17.75
N LEU A 63 6.56 -4.55 -17.73
CA LEU A 63 6.07 -3.70 -18.82
C LEU A 63 7.27 -3.15 -19.61
N LEU A 64 7.47 -3.64 -20.83
CA LEU A 64 8.38 -3.00 -21.80
C LEU A 64 7.59 -1.94 -22.58
N ILE A 65 7.85 -0.67 -22.31
CA ILE A 65 7.30 0.45 -23.10
C ILE A 65 8.23 0.66 -24.31
N GLN A 66 7.81 0.19 -25.49
CA GLN A 66 8.43 0.60 -26.76
C GLN A 66 7.72 1.85 -27.27
N TRP A 67 8.43 2.97 -27.37
CA TRP A 67 7.97 4.11 -28.15
C TRP A 67 7.99 3.74 -29.64
N PRO A 68 6.88 3.86 -30.40
CA PRO A 68 6.88 3.57 -31.82
C PRO A 68 7.57 4.72 -32.56
N ASP A 69 8.61 4.39 -33.32
CA ASP A 69 9.14 5.28 -34.35
C ASP A 69 8.71 4.81 -35.74
N ALA A 70 8.23 5.78 -36.52
CA ALA A 70 8.01 5.88 -37.97
C ALA A 70 7.28 4.76 -38.77
N GLN A 71 6.23 5.18 -39.49
CA GLN A 71 5.46 4.41 -40.50
C GLN A 71 6.31 3.89 -41.68
N PRO A 72 5.79 2.85 -42.37
CA PRO A 72 5.55 3.01 -43.81
C PRO A 72 4.12 2.63 -44.26
N ARG A 73 3.69 3.28 -45.35
CA ARG A 73 2.41 3.14 -46.07
C ARG A 73 2.37 1.94 -47.03
N GLU A 74 1.13 1.50 -47.32
CA GLU A 74 0.50 1.11 -48.63
C GLU A 74 -0.44 -0.11 -48.44
N SER A 75 -1.43 -0.46 -49.27
CA SER A 75 -2.32 0.15 -50.28
C SER A 75 -3.25 -0.99 -50.78
N GLY A 76 -4.54 -0.70 -51.00
CA GLY A 76 -5.35 -1.30 -52.08
C GLY A 76 -5.94 -2.73 -51.99
N GLY A 77 -7.27 -2.84 -52.02
CA GLY A 77 -7.95 -3.59 -53.09
C GLY A 77 -8.85 -4.81 -52.79
N VAL A 78 -10.16 -4.60 -53.02
CA VAL A 78 -11.23 -5.52 -53.51
C VAL A 78 -11.99 -6.43 -52.53
N ALA A 79 -13.33 -6.28 -52.59
CA ALA A 79 -14.36 -6.86 -51.74
C ALA A 79 -14.98 -8.15 -52.33
N VAL A 80 -15.30 -9.09 -51.44
CA VAL A 80 -16.17 -10.26 -51.68
C VAL A 80 -17.41 -10.11 -50.79
N LEU A 81 -18.59 -10.29 -51.36
CA LEU A 81 -19.88 -10.26 -50.66
C LEU A 81 -20.01 -11.46 -49.72
N GLU A 82 -19.91 -11.22 -48.41
CA GLU A 82 -20.26 -12.18 -47.36
C GLU A 82 -21.67 -11.92 -46.81
N ALA A 83 -22.35 -12.99 -46.39
CA ALA A 83 -23.63 -12.98 -45.68
C ALA A 83 -23.64 -11.93 -44.54
N PRO A 84 -24.82 -11.38 -44.13
CA PRO A 84 -24.86 -10.37 -43.08
C PRO A 84 -24.09 -10.90 -41.86
N PRO A 85 -23.06 -10.18 -41.38
CA PRO A 85 -22.27 -10.67 -40.26
C PRO A 85 -23.22 -10.79 -39.08
N VAL A 86 -23.34 -12.00 -38.53
CA VAL A 86 -23.74 -12.13 -37.13
C VAL A 86 -22.70 -11.34 -36.36
N ASP A 87 -23.13 -10.31 -35.62
CA ASP A 87 -22.24 -9.55 -34.77
C ASP A 87 -21.39 -10.54 -33.97
N LYS A 88 -20.08 -10.50 -34.19
CA LYS A 88 -19.16 -11.38 -33.46
C LYS A 88 -19.43 -11.15 -31.98
N PRO A 89 -19.92 -12.14 -31.22
CA PRO A 89 -20.12 -11.94 -29.80
C PRO A 89 -18.76 -11.55 -29.21
N THR A 90 -18.71 -10.38 -28.58
CA THR A 90 -17.55 -10.03 -27.77
C THR A 90 -17.62 -10.96 -26.57
N LYS A 91 -16.89 -12.07 -26.64
CA LYS A 91 -16.66 -12.95 -25.50
C LYS A 91 -15.76 -12.19 -24.54
N LEU A 92 -16.38 -11.45 -23.62
CA LEU A 92 -15.70 -10.94 -22.43
C LEU A 92 -15.32 -12.15 -21.58
N LYS A 93 -14.06 -12.57 -21.69
CA LYS A 93 -13.46 -13.42 -20.67
C LYS A 93 -13.20 -12.48 -19.50
N LEU A 94 -13.94 -12.62 -18.39
CA LEU A 94 -13.42 -12.13 -17.11
C LEU A 94 -12.10 -12.87 -16.92
N ILE A 95 -11.00 -12.16 -17.07
CA ILE A 95 -9.73 -12.64 -16.56
C ILE A 95 -9.81 -12.24 -15.10
N ASP A 96 -10.11 -13.21 -14.23
CA ASP A 96 -9.90 -13.05 -12.80
C ASP A 96 -8.41 -12.73 -12.63
N VAL A 97 -8.09 -11.49 -12.29
CA VAL A 97 -6.71 -11.08 -12.02
C VAL A 97 -6.44 -11.42 -10.57
N GLU A 98 -5.57 -12.39 -10.35
CA GLU A 98 -5.03 -12.72 -9.03
C GLU A 98 -4.17 -11.56 -8.55
N TYR A 99 -4.65 -10.76 -7.60
CA TYR A 99 -3.85 -9.69 -6.99
C TYR A 99 -3.14 -10.25 -5.75
N HIS A 100 -1.81 -10.22 -5.72
CA HIS A 100 -1.03 -10.65 -4.55
C HIS A 100 -0.83 -9.44 -3.62
N GLU A 101 -1.45 -9.39 -2.43
CA GLU A 101 -1.07 -8.38 -1.41
C GLU A 101 -0.06 -8.99 -0.45
N PRO A 102 1.21 -8.55 -0.49
CA PRO A 102 2.21 -8.97 0.48
C PRO A 102 1.88 -8.44 1.88
N TYR A 103 2.38 -9.14 2.91
CA TYR A 103 2.29 -8.70 4.29
C TYR A 103 3.41 -9.29 5.15
N LEU A 104 3.64 -8.75 6.34
CA LEU A 104 4.71 -9.23 7.22
C LEU A 104 4.16 -10.02 8.40
N GLU A 105 4.85 -11.11 8.71
CA GLU A 105 4.69 -11.88 9.94
C GLU A 105 6.02 -11.93 10.68
N ILE A 106 5.99 -11.59 11.97
CA ILE A 106 7.10 -11.83 12.89
C ILE A 106 6.77 -13.08 13.68
N TYR A 107 7.60 -14.11 13.57
CA TYR A 107 7.46 -15.36 14.31
C TYR A 107 8.67 -15.59 15.21
N HIS A 108 8.42 -16.27 16.32
CA HIS A 108 9.47 -16.71 17.23
C HIS A 108 10.17 -17.95 16.64
N THR A 109 11.49 -17.86 16.42
CA THR A 109 12.22 -18.82 15.57
C THR A 109 12.20 -20.25 16.11
N TYR A 110 12.21 -20.41 17.43
CA TYR A 110 12.22 -21.73 18.07
C TYR A 110 10.84 -22.40 18.13
N SER A 111 9.76 -21.63 18.32
CA SER A 111 8.41 -22.19 18.49
C SER A 111 7.57 -22.18 17.21
N GLY A 112 7.98 -21.43 16.18
CA GLY A 112 7.21 -21.26 14.94
C GLY A 112 5.92 -20.46 15.11
N GLN A 113 5.68 -19.90 16.30
CA GLN A 113 4.47 -19.13 16.60
C GLN A 113 4.54 -17.72 16.02
N VAL A 114 3.48 -17.30 15.32
CA VAL A 114 3.31 -15.90 14.90
C VAL A 114 3.04 -15.02 16.12
N VAL A 115 3.90 -14.02 16.29
CA VAL A 115 3.86 -13.07 17.41
C VAL A 115 3.18 -11.78 16.98
N THR A 116 3.58 -11.23 15.84
CA THR A 116 3.04 -9.95 15.34
C THR A 116 2.80 -10.03 13.84
N VAL A 117 1.62 -9.61 13.41
CA VAL A 117 1.24 -9.46 12.00
C VAL A 117 1.25 -7.98 11.66
N ILE A 118 1.96 -7.59 10.61
CA ILE A 118 1.99 -6.20 10.12
C ILE A 118 1.37 -6.17 8.73
N LYS A 119 0.40 -5.28 8.54
CA LYS A 119 -0.35 -5.05 7.32
C LYS A 119 -0.13 -3.63 6.84
N VAL A 120 0.41 -3.47 5.64
CA VAL A 120 0.38 -2.18 4.93
C VAL A 120 -0.87 -2.21 4.06
N LEU A 121 -1.74 -1.22 4.21
CA LEU A 121 -3.03 -1.22 3.51
C LEU A 121 -2.85 -0.99 2.01
N SER A 122 -3.74 -1.59 1.23
CA SER A 122 -3.92 -1.34 -0.19
C SER A 122 -5.23 -0.56 -0.45
N PRO A 123 -5.41 0.05 -1.64
CA PRO A 123 -6.68 0.68 -2.01
C PRO A 123 -7.87 -0.28 -1.93
N ALA A 124 -7.67 -1.58 -2.24
CA ALA A 124 -8.71 -2.60 -2.18
C ALA A 124 -9.23 -2.83 -0.75
N ASN A 125 -8.42 -2.54 0.27
CA ASN A 125 -8.87 -2.62 1.67
C ASN A 125 -9.79 -1.44 2.06
N LYS A 126 -9.67 -0.29 1.37
CA LYS A 126 -10.37 0.96 1.71
C LYS A 126 -11.60 1.26 0.85
N GLN A 127 -11.77 0.56 -0.27
CA GLN A 127 -12.91 0.75 -1.17
C GLN A 127 -14.04 -0.25 -0.86
N PRO A 128 -15.32 0.13 -0.97
CA PRO A 128 -16.42 -0.83 -0.87
C PRO A 128 -16.28 -1.95 -1.90
N GLY A 129 -16.44 -3.21 -1.48
CA GLY A 129 -16.34 -4.38 -2.35
C GLY A 129 -15.71 -5.59 -1.67
N SER A 130 -15.54 -6.67 -2.44
CA SER A 130 -15.04 -7.96 -1.94
C SER A 130 -13.65 -7.87 -1.28
N GLY A 131 -12.76 -6.99 -1.79
CA GLY A 131 -11.44 -6.77 -1.22
C GLY A 131 -11.49 -6.27 0.23
N ARG A 132 -12.34 -5.28 0.51
CA ARG A 132 -12.56 -4.75 1.86
C ARG A 132 -13.25 -5.76 2.77
N ASP A 133 -14.27 -6.45 2.28
CA ASP A 133 -14.99 -7.45 3.08
C ASP A 133 -14.07 -8.59 3.51
N LEU A 134 -13.24 -9.07 2.58
CA LEU A 134 -12.23 -10.10 2.86
C LEU A 134 -11.16 -9.58 3.83
N TYR A 135 -10.72 -8.33 3.65
CA TYR A 135 -9.78 -7.69 4.57
C TYR A 135 -10.32 -7.64 5.99
N ILE A 136 -11.54 -7.11 6.19
CA ILE A 136 -12.19 -7.01 7.49
C ILE A 136 -12.40 -8.39 8.12
N LYS A 137 -12.78 -9.40 7.32
CA LYS A 137 -12.89 -10.77 7.80
C LYS A 137 -11.56 -11.29 8.36
N LYS A 138 -10.47 -11.16 7.60
CA LYS A 138 -9.12 -11.59 8.04
C LYS A 138 -8.61 -10.78 9.22
N GLN A 139 -8.89 -9.47 9.26
CA GLN A 139 -8.57 -8.60 10.39
C GLN A 139 -9.21 -9.15 11.67
N ARG A 140 -10.51 -9.48 11.63
CA ARG A 140 -11.22 -10.11 12.77
C ARG A 140 -10.63 -11.46 13.15
N GLU A 141 -10.29 -12.30 12.18
CA GLU A 141 -9.62 -13.59 12.45
C GLU A 141 -8.30 -13.39 13.21
N ILE A 142 -7.47 -12.41 12.82
CA ILE A 142 -6.21 -12.10 13.51
C ILE A 142 -6.47 -11.58 14.93
N LEU A 143 -7.44 -10.68 15.10
CA LEU A 143 -7.78 -10.11 16.41
C LEU A 143 -8.26 -11.17 17.42
N LEU A 144 -8.80 -12.30 16.96
CA LEU A 144 -9.18 -13.45 17.79
C LEU A 144 -7.98 -14.34 18.17
N THR A 145 -6.81 -14.13 17.59
CA THR A 145 -5.59 -14.87 17.93
C THR A 145 -4.78 -14.18 19.03
N ALA A 146 -3.75 -14.88 19.52
CA ALA A 146 -2.74 -14.34 20.42
C ALA A 146 -1.67 -13.49 19.71
N ALA A 147 -1.79 -13.22 18.41
CA ALA A 147 -0.86 -12.38 17.67
C ALA A 147 -1.23 -10.89 17.78
N HIS A 148 -0.23 -10.02 17.90
CA HIS A 148 -0.43 -8.58 17.76
C HIS A 148 -0.73 -8.24 16.29
N LEU A 149 -1.48 -7.16 16.07
CA LEU A 149 -1.80 -6.67 14.72
C LEU A 149 -1.33 -5.22 14.60
N ILE A 150 -0.51 -4.94 13.61
CA ILE A 150 -0.16 -3.58 13.20
C ILE A 150 -0.72 -3.33 11.82
N GLU A 151 -1.38 -2.20 11.65
CA GLU A 151 -1.93 -1.75 10.38
C GLU A 151 -1.36 -0.38 10.05
N ILE A 152 -0.66 -0.28 8.92
CA ILE A 152 -0.02 0.91 8.41
C ILE A 152 -0.85 1.40 7.22
N ASP A 153 -1.55 2.52 7.40
CA ASP A 153 -2.40 3.15 6.39
C ASP A 153 -1.71 4.42 5.87
N LEU A 154 -1.04 4.28 4.73
CA LEU A 154 -0.37 5.37 4.01
C LEU A 154 -1.20 5.86 2.82
N LEU A 155 -2.51 5.57 2.82
CA LEU A 155 -3.46 6.04 1.81
C LEU A 155 -4.34 7.12 2.42
N SER A 156 -4.41 8.28 1.80
CA SER A 156 -5.29 9.37 2.21
C SER A 156 -6.74 9.20 1.74
N SER A 157 -6.94 8.39 0.69
CA SER A 157 -8.25 8.16 0.09
C SER A 157 -8.91 6.85 0.52
N GLY A 158 -10.24 6.80 0.42
CA GLY A 158 -11.05 5.63 0.78
C GLY A 158 -11.53 5.63 2.23
N LEU A 159 -12.27 4.59 2.62
CA LEU A 159 -12.87 4.49 3.95
C LEU A 159 -11.81 4.05 4.98
N PRO A 160 -11.79 4.62 6.19
CA PRO A 160 -10.98 4.11 7.30
C PRO A 160 -11.29 2.63 7.56
N THR A 161 -10.25 1.82 7.78
CA THR A 161 -10.40 0.34 7.87
C THR A 161 -9.62 -0.30 9.01
N VAL A 162 -8.64 0.40 9.59
CA VAL A 162 -7.82 -0.15 10.67
C VAL A 162 -8.65 -0.49 11.92
N ALA A 163 -8.12 -1.36 12.77
CA ALA A 163 -8.78 -1.88 13.96
C ALA A 163 -8.70 -0.92 15.16
N VAL A 164 -9.18 0.31 14.99
CA VAL A 164 -9.39 1.25 16.12
C VAL A 164 -10.58 0.75 16.96
N PRO A 165 -10.39 0.46 18.26
CA PRO A 165 -11.46 -0.05 19.11
C PRO A 165 -12.71 0.84 19.09
N GLY A 166 -13.87 0.21 18.96
CA GLY A 166 -15.16 0.90 18.88
C GLY A 166 -15.35 1.82 17.67
N GLY A 167 -14.44 1.82 16.68
CA GLY A 167 -14.53 2.70 15.51
C GLY A 167 -14.41 4.19 15.85
N GLN A 168 -13.73 4.52 16.96
CA GLN A 168 -13.68 5.88 17.52
C GLN A 168 -12.72 6.82 16.78
N TYR A 169 -12.70 6.77 15.44
CA TYR A 169 -11.88 7.63 14.59
C TYR A 169 -12.09 9.13 14.87
N TYR A 170 -13.30 9.52 15.24
CA TYR A 170 -13.66 10.91 15.54
C TYR A 170 -12.93 11.52 16.74
N GLN A 171 -12.29 10.69 17.59
CA GLN A 171 -11.49 11.16 18.72
C GLN A 171 -10.02 11.40 18.36
N LEU A 172 -9.59 10.94 17.19
CA LEU A 172 -8.19 11.06 16.78
C LEU A 172 -7.88 12.52 16.37
N PRO A 173 -6.68 13.04 16.68
CA PRO A 173 -6.20 14.28 16.11
C PRO A 173 -6.18 14.18 14.59
N TYR A 174 -6.39 15.28 13.87
CA TYR A 174 -6.38 15.32 12.40
C TYR A 174 -5.24 14.49 11.79
N TRP A 175 -5.57 13.69 10.78
CA TRP A 175 -4.65 12.76 10.14
C TRP A 175 -4.90 12.69 8.64
N ARG A 176 -3.82 12.45 7.90
CA ARG A 176 -3.83 12.05 6.50
C ARG A 176 -3.53 10.55 6.37
N TYR A 177 -2.59 10.10 7.19
CA TYR A 177 -2.12 8.73 7.31
C TYR A 177 -2.15 8.31 8.77
N LEU A 178 -2.19 7.01 9.03
CA LEU A 178 -2.14 6.53 10.40
C LEU A 178 -1.49 5.14 10.50
N VAL A 179 -1.01 4.83 11.69
CA VAL A 179 -0.63 3.46 12.08
C VAL A 179 -1.43 3.07 13.30
N CYS A 180 -2.03 1.88 13.29
CA CYS A 180 -2.73 1.30 14.43
C CYS A 180 -1.97 0.07 14.93
N VAL A 181 -1.66 0.01 16.22
CA VAL A 181 -1.04 -1.13 16.88
C VAL A 181 -2.03 -1.71 17.89
N ASN A 182 -2.60 -2.87 17.55
CA ASN A 182 -3.54 -3.61 18.38
C ASN A 182 -2.84 -4.80 19.07
N ARG A 183 -2.80 -4.81 20.40
CA ARG A 183 -2.03 -5.78 21.18
C ARG A 183 -2.90 -6.97 21.61
N ALA A 184 -2.40 -8.20 21.44
CA ALA A 184 -3.14 -9.41 21.81
C ALA A 184 -3.70 -9.48 23.24
N PRO A 185 -2.99 -9.02 24.29
CA PRO A 185 -3.57 -9.03 25.64
C PRO A 185 -4.57 -7.90 25.91
N LEU A 186 -4.69 -6.90 25.03
CA LEU A 186 -5.40 -5.63 25.25
C LEU A 186 -6.13 -5.24 23.95
N ARG A 187 -7.32 -5.82 23.73
CA ARG A 187 -8.11 -5.64 22.49
C ARG A 187 -9.11 -4.48 22.56
N ASP A 188 -9.33 -3.95 23.75
CA ASP A 188 -10.16 -2.80 24.06
C ASP A 188 -9.43 -1.46 23.88
N GLU A 189 -8.11 -1.48 23.73
CA GLU A 189 -7.26 -0.32 23.42
C GLU A 189 -6.32 -0.60 22.23
N ALA A 190 -5.80 0.47 21.63
CA ALA A 190 -4.82 0.41 20.56
C ALA A 190 -3.92 1.66 20.58
N ASP A 191 -2.64 1.49 20.27
CA ASP A 191 -1.73 2.62 20.07
C ASP A 191 -1.93 3.15 18.64
N VAL A 192 -2.41 4.38 18.49
CA VAL A 192 -2.66 5.01 17.18
C VAL A 192 -1.72 6.18 16.95
N TYR A 193 -0.94 6.10 15.88
CA TYR A 193 -0.02 7.14 15.44
C TYR A 193 -0.66 7.88 14.26
N THR A 194 -1.17 9.09 14.48
CA THR A 194 -1.70 9.93 13.40
C THR A 194 -0.59 10.73 12.74
N VAL A 195 -0.70 10.92 11.43
CA VAL A 195 0.29 11.64 10.62
C VAL A 195 -0.43 12.63 9.73
N ALA A 196 -0.20 13.91 9.96
CA ALA A 196 -0.62 14.96 9.04
C ALA A 196 0.30 14.99 7.82
N LEU A 197 -0.18 15.52 6.70
CA LEU A 197 0.58 15.61 5.45
C LEU A 197 1.95 16.32 5.62
N SER A 198 2.03 17.31 6.50
CA SER A 198 3.25 18.08 6.78
C SER A 198 4.21 17.42 7.77
N GLN A 199 3.93 16.19 8.20
CA GLN A 199 4.73 15.48 9.20
C GLN A 199 5.49 14.32 8.57
N ARG A 200 6.67 14.06 9.13
CA ARG A 200 7.39 12.79 8.89
C ARG A 200 6.57 11.60 9.35
N LEU A 201 6.81 10.44 8.73
CA LEU A 201 6.29 9.16 9.21
C LEU A 201 6.81 8.84 10.63
N PRO A 202 6.00 8.18 11.47
CA PRO A 202 6.30 8.02 12.88
C PRO A 202 7.35 6.92 13.13
N ARG A 203 7.94 6.97 14.32
CA ARG A 203 8.57 5.80 14.94
C ARG A 203 7.48 5.02 15.66
N ILE A 204 7.35 3.74 15.35
CA ILE A 204 6.30 2.88 15.89
C ILE A 204 6.88 1.81 16.81
N ALA A 205 6.11 1.43 17.82
CA ALA A 205 6.41 0.28 18.67
C ALA A 205 5.87 -1.00 18.02
N VAL A 206 6.76 -1.94 17.71
CA VAL A 206 6.44 -3.28 17.21
C VAL A 206 6.48 -4.25 18.38
N PRO A 207 5.32 -4.71 18.90
CA PRO A 207 5.29 -5.59 20.06
C PRO A 207 5.91 -6.94 19.73
N LEU A 208 6.64 -7.50 20.70
CA LEU A 208 7.21 -8.84 20.66
C LEU A 208 6.61 -9.70 21.78
N ARG A 209 7.09 -10.93 21.94
CA ARG A 209 6.58 -11.81 23.00
C ARG A 209 7.14 -11.35 24.34
N ARG A 210 6.27 -11.17 25.34
CA ARG A 210 6.72 -10.92 26.71
C ARG A 210 7.67 -12.05 27.19
N PRO A 211 8.74 -11.71 27.92
CA PRO A 211 9.07 -10.40 28.51
C PRO A 211 9.86 -9.45 27.60
N ASP A 212 10.05 -9.77 26.32
CA ASP A 212 10.84 -8.93 25.41
C ASP A 212 10.17 -7.57 25.19
N ALA A 213 11.00 -6.53 25.16
CA ALA A 213 10.55 -5.17 24.89
C ALA A 213 10.11 -5.00 23.42
N ASP A 214 9.25 -4.03 23.18
CA ASP A 214 8.86 -3.66 21.83
C ASP A 214 10.08 -3.21 21.01
N LEU A 215 10.12 -3.62 19.75
CA LEU A 215 11.08 -3.10 18.78
C LEU A 215 10.61 -1.72 18.31
N THR A 216 11.44 -0.70 18.48
CA THR A 216 11.17 0.62 17.89
C THR A 216 11.60 0.61 16.43
N VAL A 217 10.68 0.89 15.51
CA VAL A 217 10.94 0.96 14.06
C VAL A 217 10.66 2.37 13.56
N ASP A 218 11.64 2.99 12.90
CA ASP A 218 11.47 4.30 12.26
C ASP A 218 10.96 4.11 10.82
N LEU A 219 9.72 4.54 10.54
CA LEU A 219 9.12 4.35 9.22
C LEU A 219 9.65 5.35 8.18
N GLN A 220 10.22 6.49 8.60
CA GLN A 220 10.69 7.50 7.65
C GLN A 220 11.87 6.98 6.81
N PRO A 221 12.96 6.43 7.38
CA PRO A 221 14.06 5.91 6.57
C PRO A 221 13.65 4.75 5.65
N VAL A 222 12.65 3.95 6.05
CA VAL A 222 12.08 2.89 5.21
C VAL A 222 11.40 3.48 3.98
N PHE A 223 10.59 4.53 4.17
CA PHE A 223 9.96 5.25 3.08
C PHE A 223 11.00 5.97 2.20
N ASP A 224 11.97 6.66 2.79
CA ASP A 224 13.00 7.38 2.03
C ASP A 224 13.78 6.42 1.13
N ARG A 225 14.10 5.21 1.63
CA ARG A 225 14.73 4.16 0.84
C ARG A 225 13.81 3.62 -0.26
N CYS A 226 12.52 3.44 0.03
CA CYS A 226 11.51 3.07 -0.97
C CYS A 226 11.49 4.09 -2.11
N TYR A 227 11.39 5.36 -1.76
CA TYR A 227 11.36 6.45 -2.72
C TYR A 227 12.62 6.52 -3.58
N ALA A 228 13.80 6.50 -2.94
CA ALA A 228 15.07 6.61 -3.64
C ALA A 228 15.34 5.41 -4.56
N ASN A 229 15.07 4.18 -4.11
CA ASN A 229 15.36 2.98 -4.88
C ASN A 229 14.31 2.71 -5.97
N GLY A 230 13.06 3.15 -5.78
CA GLY A 230 12.03 3.12 -6.81
C GLY A 230 12.24 4.17 -7.91
N GLY A 231 13.15 5.14 -7.69
CA GLY A 231 13.40 6.20 -8.67
C GLY A 231 12.18 7.07 -8.94
N TYR A 232 11.26 7.20 -7.97
CA TYR A 232 9.96 7.86 -8.21
C TYR A 232 10.10 9.35 -8.54
N ASP A 233 11.23 9.95 -8.19
CA ASP A 233 11.59 11.30 -8.60
C ASP A 233 11.62 11.49 -10.13
N ASP A 234 12.03 10.45 -10.87
CA ASP A 234 12.08 10.46 -12.32
C ASP A 234 10.72 10.04 -12.94
N LEU A 235 9.86 9.40 -12.15
CA LEU A 235 8.57 8.86 -12.59
C LEU A 235 7.42 9.85 -12.39
N LEU A 236 7.45 10.63 -11.31
CA LEU A 236 6.35 11.48 -10.88
C LEU A 236 6.43 12.87 -11.51
N ASP A 237 5.33 13.32 -12.10
CA ASP A 237 5.17 14.70 -12.56
C ASP A 237 4.57 15.57 -11.46
N TYR A 238 5.44 16.23 -10.69
CA TYR A 238 5.04 17.17 -9.63
C TYR A 238 4.42 18.48 -10.16
N GLY A 239 4.36 18.68 -11.49
CA GLY A 239 3.60 19.78 -12.10
C GLY A 239 2.10 19.51 -12.20
N GLN A 240 1.67 18.25 -12.00
CA GLN A 240 0.26 17.85 -11.97
C GLN A 240 -0.31 17.95 -10.55
N LEU A 241 -1.64 17.88 -10.42
CA LEU A 241 -2.23 17.65 -9.10
C LEU A 241 -2.00 16.20 -8.67
N PRO A 242 -1.78 15.92 -7.36
CA PRO A 242 -1.66 14.55 -6.89
C PRO A 242 -3.00 13.80 -7.06
N PRO A 243 -2.98 12.46 -7.12
CA PRO A 243 -4.15 11.62 -7.34
C PRO A 243 -5.07 11.52 -6.10
N VAL A 244 -5.02 12.51 -5.20
CA VAL A 244 -5.74 12.52 -3.93
C VAL A 244 -6.48 13.84 -3.73
N ALA A 245 -7.58 13.79 -2.98
CA ALA A 245 -8.34 14.99 -2.64
C ALA A 245 -7.51 15.94 -1.76
N THR A 246 -7.45 17.21 -2.13
CA THR A 246 -6.62 18.21 -1.43
C THR A 246 -7.42 19.47 -1.12
N THR A 247 -7.13 20.12 0.00
CA THR A 247 -7.65 21.48 0.25
C THR A 247 -6.81 22.53 -0.49
N PRO A 248 -7.31 23.76 -0.67
CA PRO A 248 -6.50 24.86 -1.21
C PRO A 248 -5.20 25.11 -0.44
N GLU A 249 -5.25 25.02 0.89
CA GLU A 249 -4.11 25.21 1.78
C GLU A 249 -3.08 24.08 1.61
N GLU A 250 -3.54 22.83 1.53
CA GLU A 250 -2.67 21.69 1.23
C GLU A 250 -1.99 21.86 -0.13
N ARG A 251 -2.72 22.28 -1.17
CA ARG A 251 -2.14 22.52 -2.49
C ARG A 251 -1.06 23.58 -2.47
N PHE A 252 -1.32 24.70 -1.82
CA PHE A 252 -0.33 25.77 -1.70
C PHE A 252 0.93 25.30 -0.97
N TRP A 253 0.75 24.57 0.14
CA TRP A 253 1.88 24.02 0.88
C TRP A 253 2.66 22.98 0.07
N MET A 254 1.98 22.06 -0.61
CA MET A 254 2.64 21.04 -1.44
C MET A 254 3.44 21.66 -2.58
N GLN A 255 2.89 22.69 -3.26
CA GLN A 255 3.61 23.41 -4.30
C GLN A 255 4.89 24.03 -3.74
N ALA A 256 4.83 24.66 -2.57
CA ALA A 256 6.02 25.23 -1.93
C ALA A 256 7.08 24.17 -1.57
N MET A 257 6.67 22.95 -1.19
CA MET A 257 7.59 21.84 -0.94
C MET A 257 8.29 21.36 -2.22
N VAL A 258 7.54 21.27 -3.33
CA VAL A 258 8.08 20.89 -4.64
C VAL A 258 9.04 21.96 -5.18
N ASP A 259 8.64 23.24 -5.12
CA ASP A 259 9.45 24.37 -5.61
C ASP A 259 10.76 24.50 -4.80
N GLY A 260 10.74 24.16 -3.51
CA GLY A 260 11.90 24.17 -2.62
C GLY A 260 12.97 23.11 -2.91
N ARG A 261 12.76 22.20 -3.88
CA ARG A 261 13.79 21.27 -4.37
C ARG A 261 14.82 21.92 -5.31
N GLY A 262 14.53 23.12 -5.82
CA GLY A 262 15.38 23.86 -6.76
C GLY A 262 16.63 24.47 -6.15
#